data_AF-A0AAP9DYQ0-F1
#
_entry.id   AF-A0AAP9DYQ0-F1
#
_cell.length_a   1.000
_cell.length_b   1.000
_cell.length_c   1.000
_cell.angle_alpha   90.00
_cell.angle_beta   90.00
_cell.angle_gamma   90.00
#
_symmetry.space_group_name_H-M   'P 1'
#
loop_
_entity.id
_entity.type
_entity.pdbx_description
1 polymer ?
#
loop_
_entity_poly.entity_id
_entity_poly.type
_entity_poly.pdbx_seq_one_letter_code
_entity_poly.pdbx_strand_id
1 'polypeptide(L)'
;MSCQEEGVLAVGSGPFLHSLVEAWYESGLSKLTVFVTSPEPADTAELVKLREYALRSGPEASLHILTAAQDEDLKWRTIIQPFSFILYVSRHGNMEELRKLQHACIAERKPMLPAVALQGRGMAGPLLHPGGDGRWDSAWRGLHASVFPEVREPHRFSAAAAAVLSNLIVHEWQKAVAEEKETDCINQCYILDPNTLTGIWHPIRPHPLVSGVETACLVENIELKLETSHEPVEPEEWFSCFNRLTSAATGILHAWEEADLIQLPLAQCLAQPVDPLSEGPAQLLPAIIRSGLTHEEARREAGLAGLEAYAARLMPLLFPGLASSQREDIGIGAGCSIAEAVERGVRACLTTAWGKRMRMLPDKLAVTHIACGQIEDVRCRYYLQALRIAEGEPQLAVGEPLLGCPVVWVHSGSSWYGSADLDLTLALRQSLQKALTKTEGVASSSVIWKAEKARDIAVSNSDPLKHESSMLAAVQRLKQRHQRLEVFDMRSESFLGTGPFVIYGVRLGEEDSP
;
A
#
# COMPACT_ATOMS: atom_id res chain seq x y z
N MET A 1 14.46 -14.53 -45.20
CA MET A 1 15.39 -13.45 -45.58
C MET A 1 15.69 -12.69 -44.30
N SER A 2 16.94 -12.76 -43.89
CA SER A 2 17.46 -12.35 -42.57
C SER A 2 18.05 -10.95 -42.70
N CYS A 3 17.39 -9.94 -42.15
CA CYS A 3 18.02 -8.66 -41.85
C CYS A 3 17.90 -8.44 -40.34
N GLN A 4 19.01 -8.63 -39.63
CA GLN A 4 19.18 -8.10 -38.28
C GLN A 4 19.35 -6.59 -38.43
N GLU A 5 18.35 -5.79 -38.05
CA GLU A 5 18.49 -4.35 -37.91
C GLU A 5 18.95 -4.07 -36.47
N GLU A 6 20.26 -3.85 -36.26
CA GLU A 6 20.85 -3.41 -34.97
C GLU A 6 20.43 -1.97 -34.60
N GLY A 7 19.13 -1.71 -34.49
CA GLY A 7 18.57 -0.37 -34.34
C GLY A 7 17.42 -0.28 -33.34
N VAL A 8 16.94 0.95 -33.15
CA VAL A 8 15.82 1.28 -32.27
C VAL A 8 14.52 1.32 -33.07
N LEU A 9 13.47 0.72 -32.48
CA LEU A 9 12.11 0.80 -32.99
C LEU A 9 11.31 1.81 -32.17
N ALA A 10 10.86 2.90 -32.79
CA ALA A 10 9.87 3.80 -32.22
C ALA A 10 8.46 3.36 -32.63
N VAL A 11 7.58 3.12 -31.66
CA VAL A 11 6.21 2.66 -31.85
C VAL A 11 5.23 3.72 -31.35
N GLY A 12 4.23 4.07 -32.16
CA GLY A 12 3.18 5.00 -31.74
C GLY A 12 2.33 5.52 -32.88
N SER A 13 1.65 6.65 -32.65
CA SER A 13 0.86 7.37 -33.66
C SER A 13 0.69 8.85 -33.29
N GLY A 14 0.30 9.66 -34.27
CA GLY A 14 -0.01 11.07 -34.08
C GLY A 14 1.19 11.99 -33.75
N PRO A 15 0.90 13.22 -33.29
CA PRO A 15 1.90 14.24 -33.01
C PRO A 15 2.97 13.85 -31.99
N PHE A 16 2.65 12.94 -31.07
CA PHE A 16 3.64 12.48 -30.07
C PHE A 16 4.74 11.64 -30.73
N LEU A 17 4.38 10.81 -31.71
CA LEU A 17 5.36 10.09 -32.52
C LEU A 17 6.21 11.06 -33.36
N HIS A 18 5.61 12.11 -33.93
CA HIS A 18 6.35 13.13 -34.66
C HIS A 18 7.39 13.81 -33.76
N SER A 19 7.00 14.24 -32.56
CA SER A 19 7.92 14.84 -31.59
C SER A 19 9.03 13.88 -31.16
N LEU A 20 8.79 12.57 -31.12
CA LEU A 20 9.84 11.58 -30.84
C LEU A 20 10.86 11.49 -31.99
N VAL A 21 10.38 11.47 -33.23
CA VAL A 21 11.24 11.44 -34.41
C VAL A 21 12.08 12.72 -34.51
N GLU A 22 11.48 13.89 -34.23
CA GLU A 22 12.20 15.17 -34.16
C GLU A 22 13.30 15.13 -33.09
N ALA A 23 12.95 14.78 -31.85
CA ALA A 23 13.89 14.71 -30.74
C ALA A 23 15.06 13.74 -31.03
N TRP A 24 14.80 12.64 -31.72
CA TRP A 24 15.83 11.67 -32.12
C TRP A 24 16.90 12.30 -33.01
N TYR A 25 16.50 12.99 -34.08
CA TYR A 25 17.44 13.60 -35.02
C TYR A 25 18.08 14.88 -34.48
N GLU A 26 17.36 15.67 -33.69
CA GLU A 26 17.91 16.84 -33.00
C GLU A 26 18.99 16.44 -31.98
N SER A 27 18.88 15.24 -31.41
CA SER A 27 19.90 14.64 -30.53
C SER A 27 21.11 14.07 -31.30
N GLY A 28 21.18 14.25 -32.62
CA GLY A 28 22.31 13.83 -33.47
C GLY A 28 22.31 12.34 -33.85
N LEU A 29 21.20 11.62 -33.63
CA LEU A 29 21.11 10.19 -33.93
C LEU A 29 20.68 9.96 -35.38
N SER A 30 21.31 8.99 -36.05
CA SER A 30 21.16 8.85 -37.52
C SER A 30 20.16 7.77 -37.95
N LYS A 31 19.97 6.70 -37.20
CA LYS A 31 19.17 5.54 -37.64
C LYS A 31 17.96 5.32 -36.73
N LEU A 32 16.75 5.37 -37.30
CA LEU A 32 15.51 5.08 -36.59
C LEU A 32 14.56 4.30 -37.49
N THR A 33 13.94 3.26 -36.94
CA THR A 33 12.79 2.61 -37.55
C THR A 33 11.54 2.98 -36.76
N VAL A 34 10.47 3.36 -37.46
CA VAL A 34 9.20 3.80 -36.89
C VAL A 34 8.11 2.82 -37.29
N PHE A 35 7.31 2.36 -36.33
CA PHE A 35 6.11 1.57 -36.55
C PHE A 35 4.86 2.36 -36.15
N VAL A 36 4.03 2.69 -37.13
CA VAL A 36 2.79 3.46 -36.92
C VAL A 36 1.62 2.53 -36.64
N THR A 37 1.06 2.59 -35.42
CA THR A 37 0.01 1.67 -34.95
C THR A 37 -1.40 2.04 -35.43
N SER A 38 -1.63 3.31 -35.73
CA SER A 38 -2.90 3.82 -36.27
C SER A 38 -2.60 4.85 -37.35
N PRO A 39 -2.34 4.41 -38.60
CA PRO A 39 -1.89 5.31 -39.65
C PRO A 39 -3.04 6.20 -40.13
N GLU A 40 -2.97 7.49 -39.79
CA GLU A 40 -3.79 8.52 -40.41
C GLU A 40 -3.06 9.14 -41.63
N PRO A 41 -3.77 9.60 -42.66
CA PRO A 41 -3.15 10.24 -43.83
C PRO A 41 -2.30 11.47 -43.46
N ALA A 42 -2.69 12.23 -42.43
CA ALA A 42 -1.93 13.37 -41.93
C ALA A 42 -0.60 12.94 -41.30
N ASP A 43 -0.59 11.84 -40.56
CA ASP A 43 0.62 11.31 -39.90
C ASP A 43 1.66 10.83 -40.91
N THR A 44 1.22 10.14 -41.96
CA THR A 44 2.13 9.65 -43.01
C THR A 44 2.77 10.80 -43.79
N ALA A 45 2.03 11.88 -44.09
CA ALA A 45 2.57 13.05 -44.76
C ALA A 45 3.63 13.77 -43.91
N GLU A 46 3.40 13.90 -42.60
CA GLU A 46 4.34 14.58 -41.70
C GLU A 46 5.62 13.76 -41.49
N LEU A 47 5.52 12.44 -41.31
CA LEU A 47 6.70 11.56 -41.21
C LEU A 47 7.55 11.57 -42.48
N VAL A 48 6.95 11.74 -43.66
CA VAL A 48 7.70 11.89 -44.92
C VAL A 48 8.49 13.21 -44.94
N LYS A 49 7.91 14.31 -44.44
CA LYS A 49 8.64 15.59 -44.30
C LYS A 49 9.81 15.45 -43.31
N LEU A 50 9.59 14.78 -42.19
CA LEU A 50 10.65 14.52 -41.19
C LEU A 50 11.77 13.66 -41.77
N ARG A 51 11.45 12.67 -42.62
CA ARG A 51 12.46 11.91 -43.36
C ARG A 51 13.32 12.79 -44.26
N GLU A 52 12.69 13.72 -44.99
CA GLU A 52 13.43 14.67 -45.85
C GLU A 52 14.31 15.62 -45.04
N TYR A 53 13.84 16.09 -43.88
CA TYR A 53 14.62 16.91 -42.96
C TYR A 53 15.83 16.16 -42.39
N ALA A 54 15.64 14.91 -41.95
CA ALA A 54 16.71 14.05 -41.45
C ALA A 54 17.81 13.83 -42.49
N LEU A 55 17.43 13.51 -43.74
CA LEU A 55 18.37 13.32 -44.86
C LEU A 55 19.17 14.59 -45.20
N ARG A 56 18.61 15.78 -44.97
CA ARG A 56 19.34 17.05 -45.12
C ARG A 56 20.32 17.30 -43.98
N SER A 57 20.06 16.76 -42.80
CA SER A 57 20.87 16.94 -41.59
C SER A 57 22.11 16.04 -41.57
N GLY A 58 22.10 14.93 -42.31
CA GLY A 58 23.30 14.12 -42.52
C GLY A 58 23.09 12.99 -43.56
N PRO A 59 24.12 12.66 -44.36
CA PRO A 59 24.02 11.63 -45.41
C PRO A 59 23.85 10.21 -44.86
N GLU A 60 24.16 9.99 -43.58
CA GLU A 60 23.97 8.70 -42.90
C GLU A 60 22.61 8.57 -42.20
N ALA A 61 21.77 9.61 -42.25
CA ALA A 61 20.46 9.58 -41.61
C ALA A 61 19.48 8.68 -42.38
N SER A 62 18.87 7.72 -41.70
CA SER A 62 17.86 6.83 -42.27
C SER A 62 16.63 6.74 -41.35
N LEU A 63 15.45 7.02 -41.93
CA LEU A 63 14.14 6.81 -41.30
C LEU A 63 13.38 5.73 -42.08
N HIS A 64 13.21 4.56 -41.47
CA HIS A 64 12.38 3.49 -42.03
C HIS A 64 10.99 3.55 -41.42
N ILE A 65 9.95 3.62 -42.24
CA ILE A 65 8.55 3.72 -41.78
C ILE A 65 7.84 2.41 -42.11
N LEU A 66 7.36 1.74 -41.07
CA LEU A 66 6.51 0.57 -41.10
C LEU A 66 5.10 0.98 -40.66
N THR A 67 4.07 0.40 -41.26
CA THR A 67 2.67 0.71 -40.94
C THR A 67 1.91 -0.57 -40.65
N ALA A 68 1.01 -0.52 -39.67
CA ALA A 68 0.04 -1.60 -39.46
C ALA A 68 -0.93 -1.69 -40.65
N ALA A 69 -1.19 -2.90 -41.15
CA ALA A 69 -2.30 -3.13 -42.06
C ALA A 69 -3.62 -2.98 -41.28
N GLN A 70 -4.64 -2.36 -41.89
CA GLN A 70 -5.97 -2.27 -41.27
C GLN A 70 -6.54 -3.69 -41.07
N ASP A 71 -7.10 -3.97 -39.89
CA ASP A 71 -7.73 -5.25 -39.48
C ASP A 71 -6.83 -6.47 -39.19
N GLU A 72 -5.50 -6.34 -39.08
CA GLU A 72 -4.66 -7.46 -38.62
C GLU A 72 -4.34 -7.42 -37.12
N ASP A 73 -4.47 -8.57 -36.45
CA ASP A 73 -3.88 -8.78 -35.13
C ASP A 73 -2.35 -8.60 -35.22
N LEU A 74 -1.85 -7.54 -34.59
CA LEU A 74 -0.43 -7.20 -34.59
C LEU A 74 0.40 -8.34 -33.97
N LYS A 75 1.22 -8.99 -34.80
CA LYS A 75 2.19 -10.00 -34.37
C LYS A 75 3.42 -9.31 -33.77
N TRP A 76 3.26 -8.72 -32.60
CA TRP A 76 4.28 -7.90 -31.93
C TRP A 76 5.65 -8.56 -31.85
N ARG A 77 5.72 -9.86 -31.53
CA ARG A 77 7.00 -10.60 -31.46
C ARG A 77 7.80 -10.51 -32.76
N THR A 78 7.15 -10.73 -33.91
CA THR A 78 7.79 -10.64 -35.22
C THR A 78 8.24 -9.22 -35.55
N ILE A 79 7.45 -8.22 -35.14
CA ILE A 79 7.75 -6.81 -35.37
C ILE A 79 8.98 -6.38 -34.58
N ILE A 80 9.08 -6.77 -33.30
CA ILE A 80 10.17 -6.30 -32.41
C ILE A 80 11.44 -7.14 -32.49
N GLN A 81 11.36 -8.39 -32.97
CA GLN A 81 12.48 -9.34 -33.00
C GLN A 81 13.77 -8.75 -33.61
N PRO A 82 13.73 -7.99 -34.74
CA PRO A 82 14.94 -7.46 -35.37
C PRO A 82 15.68 -6.44 -34.51
N PHE A 83 14.96 -5.69 -33.67
CA PHE A 83 15.45 -4.47 -33.01
C PHE A 83 16.08 -4.76 -31.65
N SER A 84 17.01 -3.89 -31.22
CA SER A 84 17.70 -4.02 -29.93
C SER A 84 17.00 -3.28 -28.80
N PHE A 85 16.24 -2.22 -29.11
CA PHE A 85 15.55 -1.39 -28.12
C PHE A 85 14.23 -0.86 -28.68
N ILE A 86 13.20 -0.82 -27.84
CA ILE A 86 11.87 -0.37 -28.21
C ILE A 86 11.51 0.92 -27.47
N LEU A 87 11.17 1.98 -28.20
CA LEU A 87 10.56 3.19 -27.66
C LEU A 87 9.07 3.17 -27.98
N TYR A 88 8.24 3.51 -27.00
CA TYR A 88 6.79 3.54 -27.20
C TYR A 88 6.23 4.90 -26.80
N VAL A 89 5.44 5.52 -27.69
CA VAL A 89 4.74 6.76 -27.40
C VAL A 89 3.26 6.67 -27.71
N SER A 90 2.43 7.20 -26.81
CA SER A 90 0.97 7.22 -27.01
C SER A 90 0.33 8.48 -26.43
N ARG A 91 -0.37 9.24 -27.28
CA ARG A 91 -1.13 10.41 -26.85
C ARG A 91 -2.44 10.06 -26.16
N HIS A 92 -3.04 8.93 -26.52
CA HIS A 92 -4.33 8.51 -25.98
C HIS A 92 -4.21 7.47 -24.87
N GLY A 93 -2.98 7.12 -24.49
CA GLY A 93 -2.73 6.17 -23.41
C GLY A 93 -3.37 4.82 -23.67
N ASN A 94 -3.16 4.24 -24.86
CA ASN A 94 -3.70 2.93 -25.22
C ASN A 94 -3.04 1.82 -24.38
N MET A 95 -3.60 1.56 -23.20
CA MET A 95 -3.06 0.62 -22.22
C MET A 95 -3.04 -0.82 -22.73
N GLU A 96 -4.01 -1.22 -23.56
CA GLU A 96 -4.04 -2.57 -24.12
C GLU A 96 -2.90 -2.80 -25.12
N GLU A 97 -2.66 -1.82 -25.99
CA GLU A 97 -1.54 -1.85 -26.92
C GLU A 97 -0.20 -1.90 -26.18
N LEU A 98 -0.01 -1.00 -25.20
CA LEU A 98 1.18 -0.95 -24.36
C LEU A 98 1.42 -2.28 -23.65
N ARG A 99 0.38 -2.88 -23.04
CA ARG A 99 0.48 -4.21 -22.41
C ARG A 99 0.88 -5.28 -23.41
N LYS A 100 0.23 -5.37 -24.57
CA LYS A 100 0.55 -6.38 -25.60
C LYS A 100 2.00 -6.25 -26.08
N LEU A 101 2.46 -5.03 -26.32
CA LEU A 101 3.83 -4.73 -26.72
C LEU A 101 4.83 -5.11 -25.60
N GLN A 102 4.54 -4.74 -24.35
CA GLN A 102 5.39 -5.06 -23.22
C GLN A 102 5.53 -6.57 -23.02
N HIS A 103 4.44 -7.34 -23.14
CA HIS A 103 4.48 -8.81 -23.07
C HIS A 103 5.34 -9.42 -24.18
N ALA A 104 5.28 -8.86 -25.39
CA ALA A 104 6.16 -9.29 -26.48
C ALA A 104 7.63 -8.96 -26.17
N CYS A 105 7.91 -7.77 -25.64
CA CYS A 105 9.27 -7.36 -25.25
C CYS A 105 9.85 -8.28 -24.16
N ILE A 106 9.06 -8.65 -23.15
CA ILE A 106 9.48 -9.62 -22.12
C ILE A 106 9.82 -10.97 -22.77
N ALA A 107 8.95 -11.48 -23.64
CA ALA A 107 9.15 -12.77 -24.31
C ALA A 107 10.40 -12.80 -25.21
N GLU A 108 10.66 -11.71 -25.93
CA GLU A 108 11.80 -11.56 -26.84
C GLU A 108 13.05 -10.97 -26.14
N ARG A 109 12.97 -10.76 -24.82
CA ARG A 109 14.02 -10.14 -24.00
C ARG A 109 14.53 -8.81 -24.58
N LYS A 110 13.60 -7.95 -25.00
CA LYS A 110 13.89 -6.61 -25.53
C LYS A 110 13.67 -5.55 -24.45
N PRO A 111 14.64 -4.64 -24.22
CA PRO A 111 14.40 -3.48 -23.40
C PRO A 111 13.38 -2.55 -24.06
N MET A 112 12.56 -1.90 -23.24
CA MET A 112 11.50 -1.02 -23.71
C MET A 112 11.33 0.18 -22.78
N LEU A 113 11.22 1.38 -23.35
CA LEU A 113 10.93 2.61 -22.61
C LEU A 113 9.64 3.26 -23.15
N PRO A 114 8.55 3.28 -22.35
CA PRO A 114 7.32 3.95 -22.74
C PRO A 114 7.30 5.42 -22.30
N ALA A 115 6.64 6.27 -23.08
CA ALA A 115 6.10 7.54 -22.64
C ALA A 115 4.67 7.72 -23.14
N VAL A 116 3.73 7.99 -22.24
CA VAL A 116 2.30 8.07 -22.57
C VAL A 116 1.67 9.28 -21.93
N ALA A 117 0.70 9.86 -22.62
CA ALA A 117 -0.25 10.76 -21.99
C ALA A 117 -1.42 9.95 -21.43
N LEU A 118 -1.65 10.04 -20.12
CA LEU A 118 -2.65 9.25 -19.41
C LEU A 118 -3.39 10.10 -18.39
N GLN A 119 -4.71 10.11 -18.48
CA GLN A 119 -5.61 10.85 -17.58
C GLN A 119 -5.21 12.33 -17.38
N GLY A 120 -4.74 13.00 -18.43
CA GLY A 120 -4.34 14.41 -18.37
C GLY A 120 -2.94 14.67 -17.78
N ARG A 121 -2.15 13.63 -17.52
CA ARG A 121 -0.72 13.72 -17.16
C ARG A 121 0.14 13.11 -18.25
N GLY A 122 1.38 13.59 -18.37
CA GLY A 122 2.41 12.89 -19.12
C GLY A 122 3.15 11.91 -18.22
N MET A 123 3.49 10.74 -18.73
CA MET A 123 4.21 9.71 -17.99
C MET A 123 5.35 9.16 -18.83
N ALA A 124 6.52 8.91 -18.24
CA ALA A 124 7.59 8.17 -18.88
C ALA A 124 8.17 7.11 -17.95
N GLY A 125 8.61 6.00 -18.53
CA GLY A 125 9.09 4.84 -17.78
C GLY A 125 7.97 4.04 -17.09
N PRO A 126 8.34 3.03 -16.30
CA PRO A 126 9.71 2.59 -16.04
C PRO A 126 10.36 1.94 -17.27
N LEU A 127 11.69 1.94 -17.31
CA LEU A 127 12.45 1.15 -18.26
C LEU A 127 12.21 -0.33 -17.99
N LEU A 128 11.62 -1.02 -18.98
CA LEU A 128 11.54 -2.46 -18.97
C LEU A 128 12.92 -3.03 -19.29
N HIS A 129 13.50 -3.73 -18.33
CA HIS A 129 14.67 -4.56 -18.55
C HIS A 129 14.26 -6.05 -18.52
N PRO A 130 14.76 -6.93 -19.43
CA PRO A 130 14.36 -8.33 -19.51
C PRO A 130 14.52 -9.16 -18.23
N GLY A 131 15.38 -8.72 -17.30
CA GLY A 131 15.59 -9.34 -15.98
C GLY A 131 15.21 -8.43 -14.80
N GLY A 132 14.58 -7.27 -15.05
CA GLY A 132 14.24 -6.29 -14.01
C GLY A 132 12.76 -6.30 -13.64
N ASP A 133 12.46 -5.68 -12.49
CA ASP A 133 11.08 -5.55 -11.97
C ASP A 133 10.32 -4.33 -12.54
N GLY A 134 11.00 -3.48 -13.31
CA GLY A 134 10.47 -2.29 -13.96
C GLY A 134 9.37 -2.63 -14.97
N ARG A 135 8.13 -2.77 -14.50
CA ARG A 135 6.96 -3.07 -15.32
C ARG A 135 5.98 -1.92 -15.30
N TRP A 136 5.45 -1.59 -16.47
CA TRP A 136 4.40 -0.58 -16.62
C TRP A 136 3.19 -0.85 -15.72
N ASP A 137 2.69 -2.09 -15.66
CA ASP A 137 1.55 -2.41 -14.79
C ASP A 137 1.86 -2.19 -13.30
N SER A 138 3.11 -2.39 -12.86
CA SER A 138 3.51 -2.08 -11.48
C SER A 138 3.48 -0.57 -11.24
N ALA A 139 3.99 0.23 -12.18
CA ALA A 139 3.95 1.68 -12.08
C ALA A 139 2.52 2.22 -12.08
N TRP A 140 1.69 1.73 -13.00
CA TRP A 140 0.30 2.16 -13.13
C TRP A 140 -0.53 1.83 -11.88
N ARG A 141 -0.34 0.63 -11.32
CA ARG A 141 -1.06 0.22 -10.11
C ARG A 141 -0.50 0.83 -8.83
N GLY A 142 0.79 1.19 -8.81
CA GLY A 142 1.44 1.83 -7.67
C GLY A 142 1.22 3.34 -7.60
N LEU A 143 0.94 4.02 -8.72
CA LEU A 143 0.69 5.46 -8.74
C LEU A 143 -0.64 5.79 -8.08
N HIS A 144 -0.64 6.78 -7.19
CA HIS A 144 -1.82 7.20 -6.46
C HIS A 144 -2.78 7.98 -7.36
N ALA A 145 -4.08 7.76 -7.15
CA ALA A 145 -5.11 8.47 -7.90
C ALA A 145 -5.01 10.00 -7.75
N SER A 146 -4.51 10.49 -6.61
CA SER A 146 -4.32 11.93 -6.30
C SER A 146 -3.26 12.63 -7.17
N VAL A 147 -2.40 11.88 -7.86
CA VAL A 147 -1.46 12.44 -8.85
C VAL A 147 -2.20 12.96 -10.09
N PHE A 148 -3.36 12.37 -10.39
CA PHE A 148 -4.16 12.68 -11.56
C PHE A 148 -5.23 13.73 -11.22
N PRO A 149 -5.53 14.65 -12.14
CA PRO A 149 -6.57 15.65 -11.93
C PRO A 149 -7.95 14.97 -11.77
N GLU A 150 -8.75 15.47 -10.84
CA GLU A 150 -10.14 15.00 -10.64
C GLU A 150 -10.99 15.17 -11.91
N VAL A 151 -10.79 16.27 -12.62
CA VAL A 151 -11.43 16.54 -13.91
C VAL A 151 -10.55 16.00 -15.02
N ARG A 152 -10.96 14.86 -15.58
CA ARG A 152 -10.32 14.25 -16.74
C ARG A 152 -10.70 15.04 -17.99
N GLU A 153 -9.79 15.87 -18.48
CA GLU A 153 -9.91 16.46 -19.81
C GLU A 153 -9.06 15.65 -20.81
N PRO A 154 -9.63 14.66 -21.52
CA PRO A 154 -8.89 13.73 -22.38
C PRO A 154 -8.21 14.38 -23.59
N HIS A 155 -8.41 15.69 -23.83
CA HIS A 155 -7.97 16.38 -25.05
C HIS A 155 -6.80 17.36 -24.86
N ARG A 156 -6.26 17.51 -23.64
CA ARG A 156 -5.25 18.55 -23.33
C ARG A 156 -3.81 18.07 -23.20
N PHE A 157 -3.40 17.00 -23.88
CA PHE A 157 -1.96 16.77 -24.04
C PHE A 157 -1.41 17.66 -25.16
N SER A 158 -0.61 18.66 -24.77
CA SER A 158 -0.06 19.69 -25.66
C SER A 158 1.13 19.15 -26.46
N ALA A 159 1.41 19.75 -27.62
CA ALA A 159 2.60 19.42 -28.41
C ALA A 159 3.90 19.70 -27.64
N ALA A 160 3.91 20.75 -26.80
CA ALA A 160 5.04 21.06 -25.94
C ALA A 160 5.29 19.95 -24.89
N ALA A 161 4.24 19.43 -24.25
CA ALA A 161 4.38 18.33 -23.31
C ALA A 161 4.85 17.03 -23.99
N ALA A 162 4.38 16.76 -25.21
CA ALA A 162 4.88 15.65 -26.03
C ALA A 162 6.36 15.81 -26.37
N ALA A 163 6.79 17.00 -26.80
CA ALA A 163 8.20 17.29 -27.06
C ALA A 163 9.08 17.11 -25.82
N VAL A 164 8.62 17.55 -24.63
CA VAL A 164 9.35 17.34 -23.37
C VAL A 164 9.52 15.85 -23.06
N LEU A 165 8.44 15.06 -23.12
CA LEU A 165 8.54 13.61 -22.88
C LEU A 165 9.38 12.89 -23.93
N SER A 166 9.26 13.27 -25.20
CA SER A 166 10.07 12.71 -26.28
C SER A 166 11.55 12.95 -26.07
N ASN A 167 11.95 14.19 -25.76
CA ASN A 167 13.34 14.50 -25.41
C ASN A 167 13.82 13.73 -24.19
N LEU A 168 12.97 13.62 -23.15
CA LEU A 168 13.29 12.85 -21.96
C LEU A 168 13.59 11.38 -22.28
N ILE A 169 12.72 10.69 -23.05
CA ILE A 169 12.94 9.27 -23.34
C ILE A 169 14.11 9.01 -24.31
N VAL A 170 14.40 9.95 -25.22
CA VAL A 170 15.60 9.86 -26.08
C VAL A 170 16.87 9.98 -25.23
N HIS A 171 16.89 10.93 -24.29
CA HIS A 171 17.99 11.11 -23.35
C HIS A 171 18.18 9.89 -22.44
N GLU A 172 17.11 9.36 -21.86
CA GLU A 172 17.16 8.16 -21.01
C GLU A 172 17.56 6.91 -21.80
N TRP A 173 17.16 6.80 -23.07
CA TRP A 173 17.64 5.76 -23.96
C TRP A 173 19.15 5.85 -24.21
N GLN A 174 19.69 7.06 -24.46
CA GLN A 174 21.13 7.26 -24.64
C GLN A 174 21.92 6.79 -23.41
N LYS A 175 21.49 7.18 -22.21
CA LYS A 175 22.08 6.71 -20.94
C LYS A 175 22.04 5.18 -20.83
N ALA A 176 20.90 4.58 -21.14
CA ALA A 176 20.71 3.13 -21.02
C ALA A 176 21.61 2.35 -21.98
N VAL A 177 21.82 2.84 -23.21
CA VAL A 177 22.71 2.21 -24.21
C VAL A 177 24.19 2.43 -23.89
N ALA A 178 24.53 3.57 -23.28
CA ALA A 178 25.90 3.85 -22.82
C ALA A 178 26.31 3.06 -21.57
N GLU A 179 25.42 2.20 -21.04
CA GLU A 179 25.58 1.48 -19.76
C GLU A 179 25.98 2.42 -18.61
N GLU A 180 25.52 3.67 -18.64
CA GLU A 180 25.76 4.61 -17.56
C GLU A 180 25.06 4.11 -16.29
N LYS A 181 25.82 4.06 -15.18
CA LYS A 181 25.39 3.43 -13.91
C LYS A 181 24.15 4.06 -13.26
N GLU A 182 23.67 5.19 -13.77
CA GLU A 182 22.56 5.99 -13.20
C GLU A 182 21.54 6.33 -14.29
N THR A 183 20.88 5.32 -14.85
CA THR A 183 19.68 5.58 -15.66
C THR A 183 18.49 5.79 -14.72
N ASP A 184 17.97 7.02 -14.67
CA ASP A 184 16.93 7.44 -13.71
C ASP A 184 15.64 6.61 -13.89
N CYS A 185 15.32 6.21 -15.12
CA CYS A 185 14.11 5.44 -15.43
C CYS A 185 14.10 3.98 -14.95
N ILE A 186 15.17 3.47 -14.33
CA ILE A 186 15.19 2.11 -13.76
C ILE A 186 14.36 2.09 -12.48
N ASN A 187 13.26 1.31 -12.47
CA ASN A 187 12.33 1.24 -11.35
C ASN A 187 11.81 2.63 -10.91
N GLN A 188 11.74 3.60 -11.82
CA GLN A 188 11.13 4.90 -11.57
C GLN A 188 10.21 5.29 -12.73
N CYS A 189 9.21 6.11 -12.43
CA CYS A 189 8.32 6.69 -13.43
C CYS A 189 8.34 8.21 -13.30
N TYR A 190 8.53 8.89 -14.42
CA TYR A 190 8.47 10.34 -14.49
C TYR A 190 7.04 10.78 -14.71
N ILE A 191 6.55 11.71 -13.90
CA ILE A 191 5.22 12.31 -14.06
C ILE A 191 5.37 13.77 -14.46
N LEU A 192 4.80 14.12 -15.61
CA LEU A 192 4.80 15.47 -16.19
C LEU A 192 3.41 16.12 -16.04
N ASP A 193 3.40 17.35 -15.53
CA ASP A 193 2.26 18.24 -15.68
C ASP A 193 2.29 18.91 -17.06
N PRO A 194 1.31 18.66 -17.94
CA PRO A 194 1.33 19.21 -19.30
C PRO A 194 1.05 20.72 -19.37
N ASN A 195 0.58 21.35 -18.29
CA ASN A 195 0.30 22.79 -18.22
C ASN A 195 1.52 23.58 -17.76
N THR A 196 2.23 23.09 -16.74
CA THR A 196 3.43 23.76 -16.20
C THR A 196 4.72 23.27 -16.86
N LEU A 197 4.67 22.14 -17.57
CA LEU A 197 5.83 21.42 -18.12
C LEU A 197 6.87 21.02 -17.07
N THR A 198 6.46 20.94 -15.81
CA THR A 198 7.28 20.44 -14.71
C THR A 198 6.98 18.97 -14.46
N GLY A 199 8.00 18.18 -14.18
CA GLY A 199 7.81 16.80 -13.78
C GLY A 199 8.91 16.27 -12.89
N ILE A 200 8.60 15.16 -12.22
CA ILE A 200 9.42 14.57 -11.16
C ILE A 200 9.46 13.05 -11.35
N TRP A 201 10.60 12.44 -11.06
CA TRP A 201 10.75 10.99 -11.00
C TRP A 201 10.24 10.44 -9.67
N HIS A 202 9.45 9.38 -9.75
CA HIS A 202 8.91 8.67 -8.60
C HIS A 202 9.38 7.21 -8.59
N PRO A 203 9.88 6.69 -7.47
CA PRO A 203 10.26 5.29 -7.37
C PRO A 203 9.03 4.39 -7.50
N ILE A 204 9.18 3.32 -8.26
CA ILE A 204 8.19 2.28 -8.50
C ILE A 204 8.64 1.01 -7.79
N ARG A 205 7.71 0.42 -7.04
CA ARG A 205 7.90 -0.86 -6.37
C ARG A 205 7.29 -1.98 -7.22
N PRO A 206 7.85 -3.21 -7.16
CA PRO A 206 7.17 -4.38 -7.71
C PRO A 206 5.78 -4.50 -7.09
N HIS A 207 4.74 -4.49 -7.92
CA HIS A 207 3.36 -4.47 -7.43
C HIS A 207 2.88 -5.91 -7.14
N PRO A 208 2.18 -6.18 -6.01
CA PRO A 208 1.73 -7.52 -5.62
C PRO A 208 0.98 -8.30 -6.71
N LEU A 209 0.07 -7.65 -7.44
CA LEU A 209 -0.68 -8.28 -8.54
C LEU A 209 0.14 -8.57 -9.80
N VAL A 210 1.33 -8.01 -9.92
CA VAL A 210 2.19 -8.13 -11.10
C VAL A 210 3.36 -9.08 -10.84
N SER A 211 3.99 -8.94 -9.67
CA SER A 211 5.10 -9.79 -9.24
C SER A 211 4.63 -11.08 -8.55
N GLY A 212 3.38 -11.12 -8.10
CA GLY A 212 2.85 -12.18 -7.25
C GLY A 212 3.12 -11.91 -5.78
N VAL A 213 2.38 -12.60 -4.92
CA VAL A 213 2.63 -12.67 -3.47
C VAL A 213 2.73 -14.12 -3.07
N GLU A 214 3.59 -14.40 -2.10
CA GLU A 214 3.66 -15.73 -1.50
C GLU A 214 2.41 -15.98 -0.67
N THR A 215 1.85 -17.19 -0.76
CA THR A 215 0.65 -17.52 0.02
C THR A 215 0.99 -17.64 1.50
N ALA A 216 0.07 -17.20 2.34
CA ALA A 216 0.25 -17.29 3.78
C ALA A 216 0.35 -18.74 4.24
N CYS A 217 1.20 -19.00 5.24
CA CYS A 217 1.44 -20.34 5.77
C CYS A 217 1.14 -20.40 7.27
N LEU A 218 0.47 -21.48 7.69
CA LEU A 218 0.19 -21.74 9.09
C LEU A 218 1.50 -21.89 9.87
N VAL A 219 1.60 -21.20 10.99
CA VAL A 219 2.74 -21.28 11.89
C VAL A 219 2.56 -22.47 12.83
N GLU A 220 3.46 -23.44 12.71
CA GLU A 220 3.57 -24.54 13.66
C GLU A 220 4.27 -24.08 14.94
N ASN A 221 3.79 -24.54 16.10
CA ASN A 221 4.35 -24.28 17.44
C ASN A 221 4.64 -22.80 17.69
N ILE A 222 3.59 -21.96 17.68
CA ILE A 222 3.71 -20.51 17.87
C ILE A 222 4.46 -20.16 19.17
N GLU A 223 4.31 -20.95 20.23
CA GLU A 223 5.00 -20.74 21.50
C GLU A 223 6.52 -20.72 21.36
N LEU A 224 7.09 -21.65 20.58
CA LEU A 224 8.54 -21.70 20.33
C LEU A 224 9.01 -20.47 19.54
N LYS A 225 8.19 -19.99 18.59
CA LYS A 225 8.53 -18.79 17.82
C LYS A 225 8.43 -17.52 18.67
N LEU A 226 7.51 -17.47 19.64
CA LEU A 226 7.38 -16.36 20.58
C LEU A 226 8.51 -16.33 21.63
N GLU A 227 9.07 -17.50 21.98
CA GLU A 227 10.24 -17.61 22.88
C GLU A 227 11.55 -17.21 22.20
N THR A 228 11.59 -17.20 20.87
CA THR A 228 12.77 -16.79 20.10
C THR A 228 12.83 -15.26 20.09
N SER A 229 13.43 -14.67 21.14
CA SER A 229 13.54 -13.23 21.26
C SER A 229 14.46 -12.64 20.19
N HIS A 230 13.96 -11.66 19.44
CA HIS A 230 14.79 -10.79 18.62
C HIS A 230 15.14 -9.53 19.41
N GLU A 231 16.31 -8.95 19.14
CA GLU A 231 16.64 -7.64 19.71
C GLU A 231 15.57 -6.61 19.33
N PRO A 232 15.16 -5.72 20.26
CA PRO A 232 14.20 -4.68 19.95
C PRO A 232 14.68 -3.86 18.75
N VAL A 233 13.80 -3.67 17.78
CA VAL A 233 14.09 -2.80 16.64
C VAL A 233 14.21 -1.36 17.13
N GLU A 234 15.34 -0.73 16.83
CA GLU A 234 15.61 0.66 17.22
C GLU A 234 14.60 1.63 16.59
N PRO A 235 14.21 2.71 17.30
CA PRO A 235 13.28 3.71 16.79
C PRO A 235 13.60 4.26 15.41
N GLU A 236 14.88 4.53 15.16
CA GLU A 236 15.36 5.07 13.89
C GLU A 236 15.15 4.12 12.71
N GLU A 237 15.23 2.81 12.95
CA GLU A 237 15.10 1.80 11.90
C GLU A 237 13.67 1.72 11.38
N TRP A 238 12.69 1.56 12.28
CA TRP A 238 11.28 1.50 11.87
C TRP A 238 10.80 2.85 11.33
N PHE A 239 11.29 3.98 11.88
CA PHE A 239 10.95 5.32 11.40
C PHE A 239 11.47 5.55 9.97
N SER A 240 12.73 5.20 9.72
CA SER A 240 13.34 5.23 8.39
C SER A 240 12.56 4.34 7.40
N CYS A 241 12.14 3.15 7.83
CA CYS A 241 11.34 2.27 7.01
C CYS A 241 10.00 2.90 6.61
N PHE A 242 9.22 3.46 7.55
CA PHE A 242 7.96 4.15 7.22
C PHE A 242 8.16 5.33 6.27
N ASN A 243 9.23 6.12 6.43
CA ASN A 243 9.55 7.19 5.48
C ASN A 243 9.76 6.65 4.05
N ARG A 244 10.45 5.52 3.89
CA ARG A 244 10.59 4.87 2.57
C ARG A 244 9.25 4.36 2.03
N LEU A 245 8.37 3.87 2.90
CA LEU A 245 7.04 3.36 2.53
C LEU A 245 6.03 4.49 2.22
N THR A 246 6.34 5.73 2.57
CA THR A 246 5.42 6.86 2.47
C THR A 246 5.78 7.76 1.29
N SER A 247 4.81 8.01 0.42
CA SER A 247 4.93 8.95 -0.70
C SER A 247 3.55 9.31 -1.20
N ALA A 248 3.28 10.60 -1.40
CA ALA A 248 2.00 11.06 -1.92
C ALA A 248 1.69 10.51 -3.32
N ALA A 249 2.71 10.04 -4.06
CA ALA A 249 2.57 9.56 -5.44
C ALA A 249 2.66 8.04 -5.61
N THR A 250 3.52 7.34 -4.86
CA THR A 250 3.84 5.91 -5.12
C THR A 250 4.07 5.06 -3.85
N GLY A 251 3.75 5.61 -2.68
CA GLY A 251 3.97 4.94 -1.40
C GLY A 251 2.98 3.80 -1.14
N ILE A 252 3.30 2.92 -0.20
CA ILE A 252 2.25 2.08 0.41
C ILE A 252 1.34 2.95 1.27
N LEU A 253 1.93 3.96 1.91
CA LEU A 253 1.22 5.02 2.61
C LEU A 253 1.25 6.28 1.73
N HIS A 254 0.08 6.81 1.39
CA HIS A 254 -0.09 8.12 0.78
C HIS A 254 0.33 9.23 1.73
N ALA A 255 -0.09 9.12 2.99
CA ALA A 255 0.23 10.04 4.06
C ALA A 255 0.56 9.29 5.35
N TRP A 256 1.53 9.79 6.10
CA TRP A 256 1.90 9.34 7.44
C TRP A 256 2.43 10.53 8.23
N GLU A 257 1.54 11.24 8.91
CA GLU A 257 1.83 12.55 9.49
C GLU A 257 0.84 12.92 10.59
N GLU A 258 1.19 13.94 11.38
CA GLU A 258 0.30 14.47 12.43
C GLU A 258 -0.91 15.23 11.84
N ALA A 259 -0.77 15.74 10.61
CA ALA A 259 -1.76 16.56 9.91
C ALA A 259 -2.33 17.69 10.82
N ASP A 260 -3.54 18.15 10.56
CA ASP A 260 -4.25 19.13 11.39
C ASP A 260 -5.00 18.48 12.57
N LEU A 261 -4.48 17.36 13.10
CA LEU A 261 -5.11 16.61 14.20
C LEU A 261 -4.90 17.29 15.56
N ILE A 262 -5.87 17.11 16.46
CA ILE A 262 -5.78 17.60 17.84
C ILE A 262 -4.78 16.75 18.62
N GLN A 263 -3.68 17.36 19.04
CA GLN A 263 -2.56 16.69 19.74
C GLN A 263 -2.74 16.60 21.27
N LEU A 264 -3.93 16.89 21.78
CA LEU A 264 -4.25 16.87 23.21
C LEU A 264 -5.59 16.16 23.48
N PRO A 265 -5.71 15.42 24.59
CA PRO A 265 -4.65 15.14 25.58
C PRO A 265 -3.68 14.04 25.13
N LEU A 266 -3.89 13.45 23.95
CA LEU A 266 -3.01 12.43 23.37
C LEU A 266 -2.44 12.94 22.06
N ALA A 267 -1.17 12.60 21.80
CA ALA A 267 -0.60 12.80 20.48
C ALA A 267 -1.35 11.93 19.47
N GLN A 268 -1.53 12.44 18.25
CA GLN A 268 -2.25 11.75 17.18
C GLN A 268 -1.44 11.77 15.89
N CYS A 269 -1.50 10.66 15.15
CA CYS A 269 -0.93 10.54 13.83
C CYS A 269 -1.95 9.86 12.90
N LEU A 270 -1.97 10.32 11.66
CA LEU A 270 -2.75 9.78 10.56
C LEU A 270 -1.85 8.90 9.70
N ALA A 271 -2.34 7.74 9.31
CA ALA A 271 -1.80 6.95 8.21
C ALA A 271 -2.90 6.73 7.17
N GLN A 272 -2.59 6.96 5.89
CA GLN A 272 -3.51 6.70 4.79
C GLN A 272 -2.86 5.71 3.82
N PRO A 273 -3.18 4.41 3.93
CA PRO A 273 -2.69 3.42 2.99
C PRO A 273 -3.43 3.49 1.65
N VAL A 274 -2.84 2.93 0.61
CA VAL A 274 -3.49 2.71 -0.68
C VAL A 274 -4.15 1.33 -0.78
N ASP A 275 -5.06 1.16 -1.73
CA ASP A 275 -5.68 -0.14 -2.04
C ASP A 275 -4.84 -0.89 -3.10
N PRO A 276 -4.07 -1.93 -2.72
CA PRO A 276 -3.25 -2.70 -3.65
C PRO A 276 -4.05 -3.55 -4.64
N LEU A 277 -5.37 -3.67 -4.48
CA LEU A 277 -6.22 -4.38 -5.44
C LEU A 277 -6.83 -3.45 -6.50
N SER A 278 -6.47 -2.17 -6.50
CA SER A 278 -6.91 -1.23 -7.54
C SER A 278 -6.43 -1.68 -8.92
N GLU A 279 -7.28 -1.51 -9.95
CA GLU A 279 -6.90 -1.73 -11.36
C GLU A 279 -5.88 -0.71 -11.90
N GLY A 280 -5.63 0.34 -11.12
CA GLY A 280 -4.73 1.45 -11.43
C GLY A 280 -5.50 2.67 -11.95
N PRO A 281 -5.19 3.90 -11.47
CA PRO A 281 -4.24 4.21 -10.39
C PRO A 281 -4.74 3.71 -9.02
N ALA A 282 -3.83 3.59 -8.05
CA ALA A 282 -4.10 3.16 -6.68
C ALA A 282 -5.11 4.09 -6.01
N GLN A 283 -6.25 3.53 -5.60
CA GLN A 283 -7.22 4.25 -4.78
C GLN A 283 -6.71 4.38 -3.35
N LEU A 284 -7.11 5.45 -2.67
CA LEU A 284 -6.76 5.66 -1.27
C LEU A 284 -7.78 4.92 -0.38
N LEU A 285 -7.27 4.18 0.61
CA LEU A 285 -8.12 3.65 1.67
C LEU A 285 -8.50 4.78 2.64
N PRO A 286 -9.53 4.58 3.49
CA PRO A 286 -9.85 5.54 4.54
C PRO A 286 -8.64 5.85 5.41
N ALA A 287 -8.48 7.12 5.79
CA ALA A 287 -7.44 7.54 6.71
C ALA A 287 -7.65 6.90 8.09
N ILE A 288 -6.55 6.44 8.69
CA ILE A 288 -6.53 5.78 9.99
C ILE A 288 -5.83 6.68 10.97
N ILE A 289 -6.56 7.13 11.99
CA ILE A 289 -6.01 7.93 13.08
C ILE A 289 -5.70 7.00 14.25
N ARG A 290 -4.49 7.12 14.78
CA ARG A 290 -4.07 6.47 16.02
C ARG A 290 -3.52 7.50 16.98
N SER A 291 -3.65 7.20 18.27
CA SER A 291 -3.16 8.05 19.33
C SER A 291 -2.16 7.31 20.20
N GLY A 292 -1.29 8.07 20.86
CA GLY A 292 -0.30 7.57 21.80
C GLY A 292 -0.08 8.56 22.92
N LEU A 293 0.61 8.13 23.98
CA LEU A 293 1.04 9.04 25.04
C LEU A 293 2.11 10.01 24.52
N THR A 294 2.88 9.59 23.52
CA THR A 294 3.91 10.38 22.85
C THR A 294 3.67 10.43 21.34
N HIS A 295 4.29 11.40 20.66
CA HIS A 295 4.27 11.49 19.19
C HIS A 295 4.90 10.27 18.53
N GLU A 296 5.96 9.71 19.12
CA GLU A 296 6.60 8.50 18.63
C GLU A 296 5.64 7.31 18.65
N GLU A 297 4.94 7.10 19.78
CA GLU A 297 3.92 6.07 19.90
C GLU A 297 2.79 6.27 18.89
N ALA A 298 2.25 7.49 18.78
CA ALA A 298 1.16 7.79 17.85
C ALA A 298 1.57 7.50 16.40
N ARG A 299 2.77 7.93 16.00
CA ARG A 299 3.33 7.67 14.66
C ARG A 299 3.50 6.19 14.39
N ARG A 300 4.10 5.46 15.32
CA ARG A 300 4.32 4.01 15.19
C ARG A 300 3.01 3.26 15.08
N GLU A 301 2.05 3.56 15.95
CA GLU A 301 0.72 2.94 15.94
C GLU A 301 -0.05 3.22 14.65
N ALA A 302 0.00 4.47 14.15
CA ALA A 302 -0.64 4.84 12.88
C ALA A 302 0.01 4.10 11.71
N GLY A 303 1.34 4.07 11.64
CA GLY A 303 2.08 3.39 10.58
C GLY A 303 1.78 1.90 10.52
N LEU A 304 1.84 1.20 11.66
CA LEU A 304 1.50 -0.22 11.76
C LEU A 304 0.04 -0.48 11.36
N ALA A 305 -0.90 0.36 11.80
CA ALA A 305 -2.30 0.27 11.39
C ALA A 305 -2.50 0.48 9.88
N GLY A 306 -1.69 1.34 9.26
CA GLY A 306 -1.65 1.52 7.81
C GLY A 306 -1.21 0.25 7.09
N LEU A 307 -0.16 -0.42 7.57
CA LEU A 307 0.31 -1.70 7.01
C LEU A 307 -0.72 -2.82 7.17
N GLU A 308 -1.39 -2.87 8.32
CA GLU A 308 -2.48 -3.83 8.58
C GLU A 308 -3.62 -3.65 7.59
N ALA A 309 -4.07 -2.42 7.36
CA ALA A 309 -5.12 -2.13 6.40
C ALA A 309 -4.69 -2.45 4.95
N TYR A 310 -3.45 -2.15 4.57
CA TYR A 310 -2.90 -2.54 3.28
C TYR A 310 -2.89 -4.07 3.10
N ALA A 311 -2.35 -4.81 4.08
CA ALA A 311 -2.29 -6.27 4.03
C ALA A 311 -3.68 -6.94 4.09
N ALA A 312 -4.65 -6.33 4.79
CA ALA A 312 -6.03 -6.80 4.80
C ALA A 312 -6.67 -6.78 3.40
N ARG A 313 -6.27 -5.84 2.52
CA ARG A 313 -6.70 -5.85 1.12
C ARG A 313 -6.12 -7.02 0.33
N LEU A 314 -4.92 -7.48 0.67
CA LEU A 314 -4.23 -8.59 -0.02
C LEU A 314 -4.75 -9.99 0.37
N MET A 315 -5.68 -10.09 1.32
CA MET A 315 -6.23 -11.37 1.79
C MET A 315 -6.69 -12.34 0.68
N PRO A 316 -7.34 -11.91 -0.42
CA PRO A 316 -7.71 -12.82 -1.50
C PRO A 316 -6.52 -13.51 -2.18
N LEU A 317 -5.37 -12.85 -2.22
CA LEU A 317 -4.15 -13.37 -2.82
C LEU A 317 -3.37 -14.25 -1.83
N LEU A 318 -3.37 -13.86 -0.55
CA LEU A 318 -2.65 -14.57 0.51
C LEU A 318 -3.36 -15.87 0.94
N PHE A 319 -4.69 -15.91 0.82
CA PHE A 319 -5.54 -17.05 1.21
C PHE A 319 -6.49 -17.48 0.07
N PRO A 320 -5.98 -17.93 -1.08
CA PRO A 320 -6.79 -18.18 -2.28
C PRO A 320 -7.86 -19.28 -2.06
N GLY A 321 -7.64 -20.21 -1.12
CA GLY A 321 -8.56 -21.30 -0.82
C GLY A 321 -9.65 -21.02 0.24
N LEU A 322 -9.63 -19.87 0.92
CA LEU A 322 -10.62 -19.52 1.94
C LEU A 322 -11.79 -18.73 1.34
N ALA A 323 -13.01 -19.01 1.80
CA ALA A 323 -14.19 -18.20 1.45
C ALA A 323 -14.09 -16.80 2.06
N SER A 324 -14.82 -15.81 1.51
CA SER A 324 -14.82 -14.43 2.02
C SER A 324 -15.18 -14.36 3.51
N SER A 325 -16.19 -15.11 3.94
CA SER A 325 -16.61 -15.17 5.35
C SER A 325 -15.50 -15.69 6.27
N GLN A 326 -14.72 -16.68 5.82
CA GLN A 326 -13.61 -17.23 6.59
C GLN A 326 -12.42 -16.27 6.67
N ARG A 327 -12.22 -15.45 5.62
CA ARG A 327 -11.20 -14.40 5.61
C ARG A 327 -11.58 -13.26 6.56
N GLU A 328 -12.85 -12.92 6.67
CA GLU A 328 -13.32 -11.89 7.62
C GLU A 328 -13.07 -12.27 9.09
N ASP A 329 -12.87 -13.54 9.41
CA ASP A 329 -12.53 -14.02 10.75
C ASP A 329 -11.02 -13.97 11.05
N ILE A 330 -10.19 -13.60 10.07
CA ILE A 330 -8.74 -13.45 10.26
C ILE A 330 -8.44 -11.99 10.59
N GLY A 331 -7.94 -11.73 11.79
CA GLY A 331 -7.39 -10.45 12.19
C GLY A 331 -5.96 -10.30 11.68
N ILE A 332 -5.65 -9.16 11.06
CA ILE A 332 -4.31 -8.85 10.56
C ILE A 332 -3.58 -7.99 11.58
N GLY A 333 -2.34 -8.35 11.89
CA GLY A 333 -1.47 -7.55 12.74
C GLY A 333 -0.08 -7.36 12.13
N ALA A 334 0.42 -6.13 12.20
CA ALA A 334 1.77 -5.76 11.79
C ALA A 334 2.59 -5.34 13.02
N GLY A 335 3.86 -5.70 13.08
CA GLY A 335 4.73 -5.35 14.20
C GLY A 335 6.20 -5.43 13.84
N CYS A 336 7.05 -4.99 14.76
CA CYS A 336 8.51 -5.17 14.68
C CYS A 336 8.96 -6.55 15.21
N SER A 337 8.04 -7.32 15.78
CA SER A 337 8.27 -8.68 16.25
C SER A 337 7.04 -9.56 15.97
N ILE A 338 7.25 -10.88 15.99
CA ILE A 338 6.16 -11.85 15.86
C ILE A 338 5.14 -11.65 16.99
N ALA A 339 5.61 -11.47 18.23
CA ALA A 339 4.74 -11.30 19.38
C ALA A 339 3.83 -10.08 19.24
N GLU A 340 4.38 -8.94 18.83
CA GLU A 340 3.59 -7.74 18.59
C GLU A 340 2.57 -7.92 17.46
N ALA A 341 3.01 -8.45 16.32
CA ALA A 341 2.14 -8.66 15.17
C ALA A 341 0.99 -9.62 15.51
N VAL A 342 1.25 -10.71 16.23
CA VAL A 342 0.21 -11.64 16.67
C VAL A 342 -0.71 -11.00 17.71
N GLU A 343 -0.19 -10.22 18.66
CA GLU A 343 -1.01 -9.48 19.63
C GLU A 343 -2.00 -8.54 18.93
N ARG A 344 -1.51 -7.79 17.94
CA ARG A 344 -2.32 -6.87 17.14
C ARG A 344 -3.35 -7.61 16.28
N GLY A 345 -2.96 -8.76 15.71
CA GLY A 345 -3.88 -9.65 15.00
C GLY A 345 -5.01 -10.17 15.91
N VAL A 346 -4.69 -10.56 17.15
CA VAL A 346 -5.72 -10.93 18.15
C VAL A 346 -6.66 -9.77 18.45
N ARG A 347 -6.13 -8.55 18.67
CA ARG A 347 -6.98 -7.35 18.89
C ARG A 347 -7.87 -7.06 17.69
N ALA A 348 -7.41 -7.30 16.47
CA ALA A 348 -8.23 -7.18 15.26
C ALA A 348 -9.38 -8.20 15.26
N CYS A 349 -9.11 -9.48 15.60
CA CYS A 349 -10.16 -10.49 15.78
C CYS A 349 -11.21 -10.07 16.82
N LEU A 350 -10.75 -9.59 17.98
CA LEU A 350 -11.62 -9.11 19.05
C LEU A 350 -12.47 -7.92 18.61
N THR A 351 -11.90 -6.99 17.84
CA THR A 351 -12.63 -5.85 17.28
C THR A 351 -13.72 -6.29 16.31
N THR A 352 -13.42 -7.22 15.41
CA THR A 352 -14.40 -7.80 14.48
C THR A 352 -15.51 -8.53 15.23
N ALA A 353 -15.17 -9.40 16.17
CA ALA A 353 -16.13 -10.12 17.00
C ALA A 353 -17.00 -9.17 17.85
N TRP A 354 -16.42 -8.08 18.35
CA TRP A 354 -17.14 -7.02 19.03
C TRP A 354 -18.18 -6.36 18.12
N GLY A 355 -17.80 -5.96 16.91
CA GLY A 355 -18.72 -5.38 15.93
C GLY A 355 -19.86 -6.33 15.52
N LYS A 356 -19.57 -7.64 15.42
CA LYS A 356 -20.61 -8.67 15.23
C LYS A 356 -21.56 -8.72 16.45
N ARG A 357 -21.03 -8.75 17.67
CA ARG A 357 -21.84 -8.78 18.91
C ARG A 357 -22.74 -7.56 19.05
N MET A 358 -22.22 -6.36 18.80
CA MET A 358 -22.99 -5.11 18.92
C MET A 358 -24.11 -5.00 17.89
N ARG A 359 -23.93 -5.56 16.67
CA ARG A 359 -25.01 -5.60 15.67
C ARG A 359 -26.13 -6.60 16.02
N MET A 360 -25.82 -7.63 16.80
CA MET A 360 -26.77 -8.70 17.15
C MET A 360 -27.51 -8.46 18.48
N LEU A 361 -27.03 -7.58 19.36
CA LEU A 361 -27.62 -7.30 20.67
C LEU A 361 -28.19 -5.88 20.71
N PRO A 362 -29.53 -5.69 20.61
CA PRO A 362 -30.08 -4.36 20.41
C PRO A 362 -29.98 -3.38 21.58
N ASP A 363 -29.94 -3.78 22.87
CA ASP A 363 -30.11 -2.73 23.89
C ASP A 363 -29.62 -2.96 25.33
N LYS A 364 -29.07 -4.12 25.73
CA LYS A 364 -28.83 -4.37 27.16
C LYS A 364 -27.59 -5.20 27.43
N LEU A 365 -26.44 -4.55 27.51
CA LEU A 365 -25.21 -5.17 27.98
C LEU A 365 -25.16 -5.10 29.50
N ALA A 366 -25.15 -6.26 30.15
CA ALA A 366 -25.07 -6.34 31.60
C ALA A 366 -23.61 -6.25 32.05
N VAL A 367 -23.29 -5.25 32.88
CA VAL A 367 -21.93 -5.01 33.39
C VAL A 367 -21.89 -4.99 34.91
N THR A 368 -20.73 -5.29 35.47
CA THR A 368 -20.47 -5.23 36.91
C THR A 368 -19.52 -4.08 37.21
N HIS A 369 -19.82 -3.27 38.22
CA HIS A 369 -18.96 -2.15 38.64
C HIS A 369 -17.59 -2.64 39.09
N ILE A 370 -16.55 -1.88 38.74
CA ILE A 370 -15.19 -2.16 39.20
C ILE A 370 -14.60 -0.95 39.93
N ALA A 371 -13.89 -1.22 41.01
CA ALA A 371 -13.09 -0.24 41.71
C ALA A 371 -11.61 -0.57 41.48
N CYS A 372 -10.86 0.40 40.97
CA CYS A 372 -9.42 0.27 40.75
C CYS A 372 -8.70 0.90 41.94
N GLY A 373 -8.39 0.12 42.96
CA GLY A 373 -7.73 0.61 44.17
C GLY A 373 -6.29 1.07 43.93
N GLN A 374 -5.50 0.29 43.17
CA GLN A 374 -4.14 0.63 42.76
C GLN A 374 -3.98 0.41 41.25
N ILE A 375 -3.55 1.47 40.55
CA ILE A 375 -3.25 1.45 39.11
C ILE A 375 -1.77 1.69 38.93
N GLU A 376 -1.02 0.62 38.71
CA GLU A 376 0.42 0.67 38.46
C GLU A 376 0.74 1.13 37.04
N ASP A 377 -0.13 0.77 36.08
CA ASP A 377 0.02 1.11 34.67
C ASP A 377 0.01 2.62 34.43
N VAL A 378 1.11 3.13 33.89
CA VAL A 378 1.32 4.57 33.67
C VAL A 378 0.30 5.15 32.69
N ARG A 379 -0.02 4.40 31.63
CA ARG A 379 -0.96 4.87 30.58
C ARG A 379 -2.39 4.91 31.11
N CYS A 380 -2.86 3.86 31.77
CA CYS A 380 -4.19 3.87 32.40
C CYS A 380 -4.33 5.02 33.40
N ARG A 381 -3.31 5.29 34.23
CA ARG A 381 -3.32 6.39 35.19
C ARG A 381 -3.41 7.74 34.51
N TYR A 382 -2.59 7.98 33.48
CA TYR A 382 -2.62 9.22 32.71
C TYR A 382 -3.98 9.41 32.02
N TYR A 383 -4.52 8.37 31.37
CA TYR A 383 -5.79 8.48 30.65
C TYR A 383 -6.97 8.75 31.58
N LEU A 384 -7.02 8.08 32.73
CA LEU A 384 -8.04 8.36 33.76
C LEU A 384 -7.95 9.81 34.27
N GLN A 385 -6.73 10.30 34.53
CA GLN A 385 -6.54 11.67 34.97
C GLN A 385 -6.97 12.68 33.89
N ALA A 386 -6.64 12.43 32.62
CA ALA A 386 -7.08 13.28 31.52
C ALA A 386 -8.60 13.32 31.38
N LEU A 387 -9.29 12.17 31.50
CA LEU A 387 -10.76 12.10 31.51
C LEU A 387 -11.35 12.86 32.70
N ARG A 388 -10.80 12.68 33.90
CA ARG A 388 -11.24 13.41 35.11
C ARG A 388 -11.19 14.91 34.94
N ILE A 389 -10.14 15.42 34.30
CA ILE A 389 -9.97 16.86 34.04
C ILE A 389 -10.97 17.35 32.99
N ALA A 390 -11.19 16.57 31.93
CA ALA A 390 -12.02 16.98 30.80
C ALA A 390 -13.53 16.83 31.06
N GLU A 391 -13.95 15.75 31.72
CA GLU A 391 -15.36 15.32 31.78
C GLU A 391 -15.84 14.86 33.17
N GLY A 392 -14.97 14.94 34.19
CA GLY A 392 -15.27 14.50 35.54
C GLY A 392 -14.99 13.00 35.76
N GLU A 393 -15.40 12.47 36.92
CA GLU A 393 -15.04 11.11 37.36
C GLU A 393 -15.67 10.03 36.45
N PRO A 394 -14.86 9.24 35.71
CA PRO A 394 -15.40 8.19 34.85
C PRO A 394 -15.86 6.98 35.67
N GLN A 395 -16.92 6.31 35.22
CA GLN A 395 -17.36 5.04 35.83
C GLN A 395 -16.74 3.87 35.07
N LEU A 396 -16.25 2.88 35.83
CA LEU A 396 -15.59 1.71 35.26
C LEU A 396 -16.43 0.47 35.50
N ALA A 397 -16.53 -0.38 34.47
CA ALA A 397 -17.24 -1.64 34.57
C ALA A 397 -16.57 -2.77 33.79
N VAL A 398 -16.86 -4.01 34.17
CA VAL A 398 -16.48 -5.21 33.41
C VAL A 398 -17.72 -5.83 32.80
N GLY A 399 -17.62 -6.16 31.52
CA GLY A 399 -18.66 -6.84 30.76
C GLY A 399 -18.46 -8.34 30.70
N GLU A 400 -19.38 -9.01 30.00
CA GLU A 400 -19.20 -10.41 29.65
C GLU A 400 -17.97 -10.59 28.74
N PRO A 401 -17.14 -11.63 28.98
CA PRO A 401 -15.99 -11.91 28.13
C PRO A 401 -16.38 -12.04 26.65
N LEU A 402 -15.46 -11.66 25.76
CA LEU A 402 -15.57 -11.84 24.32
C LEU A 402 -14.49 -12.82 23.86
N LEU A 403 -14.87 -13.96 23.29
CA LEU A 403 -13.93 -15.01 22.86
C LEU A 403 -12.94 -15.40 23.99
N GLY A 404 -13.47 -15.51 25.21
CA GLY A 404 -12.65 -15.78 26.39
C GLY A 404 -11.79 -14.61 26.87
N CYS A 405 -11.76 -13.46 26.21
CA CYS A 405 -10.98 -12.28 26.62
C CYS A 405 -11.78 -11.32 27.51
N PRO A 406 -11.16 -10.67 28.51
CA PRO A 406 -11.82 -9.67 29.36
C PRO A 406 -12.32 -8.48 28.56
N VAL A 407 -13.45 -7.93 28.99
CA VAL A 407 -14.09 -6.75 28.42
C VAL A 407 -14.22 -5.68 29.51
N VAL A 408 -13.71 -4.49 29.23
CA VAL A 408 -13.83 -3.32 30.11
C VAL A 408 -14.70 -2.27 29.43
N TRP A 409 -15.41 -1.51 30.26
CA TRP A 409 -16.25 -0.39 29.87
C TRP A 409 -15.89 0.85 30.69
N VAL A 410 -15.81 1.99 30.02
CA VAL A 410 -15.59 3.31 30.61
C VAL A 410 -16.79 4.19 30.25
N HIS A 411 -17.49 4.69 31.25
CA HIS A 411 -18.48 5.74 31.08
C HIS A 411 -17.82 7.10 31.29
N SER A 412 -17.84 7.94 30.26
CA SER A 412 -17.33 9.30 30.32
C SER A 412 -18.28 10.24 29.58
N GLY A 413 -18.62 11.35 30.22
CA GLY A 413 -19.67 12.25 29.74
C GLY A 413 -21.02 11.55 29.65
N SER A 414 -21.55 11.41 28.43
CA SER A 414 -22.85 10.78 28.13
C SER A 414 -22.74 9.41 27.46
N SER A 415 -21.53 8.85 27.34
CA SER A 415 -21.27 7.71 26.45
C SER A 415 -20.47 6.61 27.14
N TRP A 416 -20.75 5.38 26.73
CA TRP A 416 -20.02 4.18 27.13
C TRP A 416 -19.01 3.78 26.05
N TYR A 417 -17.77 3.55 26.48
CA TYR A 417 -16.66 3.13 25.62
C TYR A 417 -16.17 1.77 26.09
N GLY A 418 -16.27 0.77 25.22
CA GLY A 418 -15.89 -0.62 25.53
C GLY A 418 -14.79 -1.17 24.63
N SER A 419 -13.96 -2.04 25.21
CA SER A 419 -12.99 -2.86 24.47
C SER A 419 -12.72 -4.20 25.13
N ALA A 420 -12.37 -5.17 24.30
CA ALA A 420 -11.85 -6.46 24.72
C ALA A 420 -10.35 -6.54 24.41
N ASP A 421 -9.57 -7.16 25.28
CA ASP A 421 -8.13 -7.40 25.04
C ASP A 421 -7.64 -8.65 25.79
N LEU A 422 -6.39 -9.05 25.59
CA LEU A 422 -5.78 -10.27 26.14
C LEU A 422 -5.73 -10.32 27.67
N ASP A 423 -5.70 -9.15 28.30
CA ASP A 423 -5.78 -8.98 29.74
C ASP A 423 -6.60 -7.73 30.10
N LEU A 424 -6.89 -7.62 31.39
CA LEU A 424 -7.76 -6.60 31.92
C LEU A 424 -7.13 -5.20 31.92
N THR A 425 -5.81 -5.09 32.11
CA THR A 425 -5.09 -3.82 32.04
C THR A 425 -5.14 -3.27 30.62
N LEU A 426 -4.87 -4.10 29.62
CA LEU A 426 -4.91 -3.71 28.21
C LEU A 426 -6.33 -3.36 27.77
N ALA A 427 -7.33 -4.15 28.19
CA ALA A 427 -8.74 -3.84 27.92
C ALA A 427 -9.16 -2.50 28.54
N LEU A 428 -8.73 -2.20 29.78
CA LEU A 428 -8.96 -0.90 30.40
C LEU A 428 -8.25 0.22 29.65
N ARG A 429 -6.97 0.04 29.30
CA ARG A 429 -6.16 1.02 28.57
C ARG A 429 -6.83 1.43 27.25
N GLN A 430 -7.27 0.45 26.46
CA GLN A 430 -7.96 0.69 25.19
C GLN A 430 -9.30 1.41 25.39
N SER A 431 -10.09 1.03 26.40
CA SER A 431 -11.37 1.67 26.69
C SER A 431 -11.21 3.13 27.09
N LEU A 432 -10.21 3.42 27.92
CA LEU A 432 -9.86 4.79 28.32
C LEU A 432 -9.39 5.63 27.13
N GLN A 433 -8.55 5.05 26.27
CA GLN A 433 -8.08 5.72 25.05
C GLN A 433 -9.23 6.03 24.08
N LYS A 434 -10.17 5.11 23.89
CA LYS A 434 -11.40 5.33 23.12
C LYS A 434 -12.25 6.46 23.73
N ALA A 435 -12.41 6.47 25.05
CA ALA A 435 -13.15 7.52 25.75
C ALA A 435 -12.52 8.91 25.59
N LEU A 436 -11.19 9.00 25.58
CA LEU A 436 -10.46 10.26 25.37
C LEU A 436 -10.52 10.76 23.93
N THR A 437 -10.33 9.86 22.97
CA THR A 437 -10.31 10.21 21.54
C THR A 437 -11.70 10.36 20.94
N LYS A 438 -12.74 9.96 21.67
CA LYS A 438 -14.13 9.91 21.19
C LYS A 438 -14.29 9.05 19.92
N THR A 439 -13.36 8.13 19.68
CA THR A 439 -13.41 7.22 18.55
C THR A 439 -14.52 6.20 18.78
N GLU A 440 -15.38 6.00 17.77
CA GLU A 440 -16.55 5.13 17.85
C GLU A 440 -16.21 3.72 18.36
N GLY A 441 -16.55 3.43 19.60
CA GLY A 441 -17.23 2.18 19.91
C GLY A 441 -18.68 2.58 20.09
N VAL A 442 -19.60 1.99 19.32
CA VAL A 442 -21.06 2.23 19.41
C VAL A 442 -21.42 2.69 20.82
N ALA A 443 -21.73 3.99 20.96
CA ALA A 443 -22.12 4.58 22.22
C ALA A 443 -23.46 3.94 22.58
N SER A 444 -23.40 2.79 23.23
CA SER A 444 -24.61 2.08 23.65
C SER A 444 -25.27 2.97 24.70
N SER A 445 -26.45 3.45 24.36
CA SER A 445 -27.26 4.34 25.22
C SER A 445 -27.75 3.64 26.49
N SER A 446 -27.59 2.32 26.61
CA SER A 446 -28.07 1.57 27.78
C SER A 446 -27.19 0.36 28.12
N VAL A 447 -26.22 0.59 29.00
CA VAL A 447 -25.56 -0.46 29.77
C VAL A 447 -26.36 -0.70 31.06
N ILE A 448 -26.60 -1.97 31.42
CA ILE A 448 -27.34 -2.34 32.64
C ILE A 448 -26.37 -2.78 33.73
N TRP A 449 -26.46 -2.16 34.90
CA TRP A 449 -25.72 -2.59 36.08
C TRP A 449 -26.29 -3.91 36.63
N LYS A 450 -25.43 -4.93 36.76
CA LYS A 450 -25.72 -6.11 37.58
C LYS A 450 -25.74 -5.67 39.04
N ALA A 451 -26.71 -6.17 39.81
CA ALA A 451 -26.86 -5.92 41.25
C ALA A 451 -25.80 -6.69 42.06
N GLU A 452 -24.53 -6.56 41.70
CA GLU A 452 -23.37 -7.14 42.35
C GLU A 452 -22.55 -6.04 43.03
N LYS A 453 -21.85 -6.38 44.12
CA LYS A 453 -20.89 -5.45 44.74
C LYS A 453 -19.76 -5.15 43.76
N ALA A 454 -19.23 -3.93 43.83
CA ALA A 454 -18.06 -3.53 43.06
C ALA A 454 -16.92 -4.54 43.26
N ARG A 455 -16.31 -4.97 42.16
CA ARG A 455 -15.14 -5.85 42.20
C ARG A 455 -13.89 -4.99 42.32
N ASP A 456 -13.07 -5.27 43.33
CA ASP A 456 -11.73 -4.67 43.42
C ASP A 456 -10.79 -5.35 42.45
N ILE A 457 -10.16 -4.54 41.59
CA ILE A 457 -9.30 -5.01 40.53
C ILE A 457 -7.94 -4.32 40.63
N ALA A 458 -6.88 -5.11 40.59
CA ALA A 458 -5.52 -4.64 40.46
C ALA A 458 -5.19 -4.41 38.97
N VAL A 459 -4.69 -3.22 38.64
CA VAL A 459 -4.22 -2.88 37.28
C VAL A 459 -2.69 -2.87 37.31
N SER A 460 -2.10 -4.00 36.97
CA SER A 460 -0.65 -4.18 36.89
C SER A 460 -0.04 -3.41 35.73
N ASN A 461 1.24 -3.03 35.86
CA ASN A 461 1.97 -2.37 34.80
C ASN A 461 2.17 -3.32 33.59
N SER A 462 1.67 -2.94 32.42
CA SER A 462 1.89 -3.67 31.18
C SER A 462 2.87 -2.88 30.32
N ASP A 463 4.11 -3.34 30.26
CA ASP A 463 5.15 -2.73 29.43
C ASP A 463 4.85 -3.02 27.95
N PRO A 464 4.58 -2.01 27.10
CA PRO A 464 4.29 -2.22 25.70
C PRO A 464 5.43 -2.89 24.96
N LEU A 465 6.67 -2.79 25.45
CA LEU A 465 7.82 -3.38 24.77
C LEU A 465 8.00 -4.88 25.08
N LYS A 466 7.22 -5.44 26.01
CA LYS A 466 7.33 -6.85 26.47
C LYS A 466 6.25 -7.76 25.90
N HIS A 467 6.00 -7.64 24.60
CA HIS A 467 5.00 -8.42 23.88
C HIS A 467 5.15 -9.93 24.07
N GLU A 468 6.38 -10.46 24.06
CA GLU A 468 6.66 -11.91 24.11
C GLU A 468 6.09 -12.58 25.36
N SER A 469 6.46 -12.05 26.55
CA SER A 469 5.99 -12.58 27.83
C SER A 469 4.48 -12.44 28.01
N SER A 470 3.90 -11.33 27.54
CA SER A 470 2.46 -11.08 27.57
C SER A 470 1.72 -12.08 26.68
N MET A 471 2.23 -12.30 25.47
CA MET A 471 1.65 -13.19 24.48
C MET A 471 1.75 -14.66 24.88
N LEU A 472 2.88 -15.12 25.41
CA LEU A 472 2.99 -16.49 25.93
C LEU A 472 1.96 -16.75 27.04
N ALA A 473 1.81 -15.81 27.97
CA ALA A 473 0.79 -15.91 29.02
C ALA A 473 -0.64 -15.85 28.43
N ALA A 474 -0.87 -15.06 27.38
CA ALA A 474 -2.15 -14.97 26.70
C ALA A 474 -2.52 -16.27 25.97
N VAL A 475 -1.58 -16.88 25.26
CA VAL A 475 -1.76 -18.18 24.58
C VAL A 475 -2.15 -19.26 25.60
N GLN A 476 -1.49 -19.30 26.76
CA GLN A 476 -1.84 -20.23 27.84
C GLN A 476 -3.25 -19.97 28.38
N ARG A 477 -3.66 -18.70 28.56
CA ARG A 477 -5.02 -18.34 29.00
C ARG A 477 -6.09 -18.73 27.97
N LEU A 478 -5.82 -18.55 26.68
CA LEU A 478 -6.74 -18.94 25.61
C LEU A 478 -6.96 -20.46 25.61
N LYS A 479 -5.89 -21.24 25.73
CA LYS A 479 -5.96 -22.72 25.86
C LYS A 479 -6.78 -23.16 27.07
N GLN A 480 -6.58 -22.55 28.24
CA GLN A 480 -7.37 -22.84 29.44
C GLN A 480 -8.87 -22.53 29.29
N ARG A 481 -9.23 -21.68 28.33
CA ARG A 481 -10.61 -21.27 28.03
C ARG A 481 -11.18 -21.98 26.80
N HIS A 482 -10.54 -23.05 26.34
CA HIS A 482 -10.93 -23.82 25.14
C HIS A 482 -11.03 -22.94 23.88
N GLN A 483 -10.17 -21.92 23.78
CA GLN A 483 -10.05 -21.08 22.60
C GLN A 483 -8.80 -21.50 21.82
N ARG A 484 -9.00 -21.78 20.53
CA ARG A 484 -7.95 -22.10 19.58
C ARG A 484 -7.43 -20.82 18.94
N LEU A 485 -6.11 -20.64 19.00
CA LEU A 485 -5.37 -19.59 18.31
C LEU A 485 -4.65 -20.20 17.10
N GLU A 486 -4.97 -19.72 15.91
CA GLU A 486 -4.23 -20.05 14.70
C GLU A 486 -3.51 -18.81 14.19
N VAL A 487 -2.24 -18.98 13.81
CA VAL A 487 -1.38 -17.89 13.36
C VAL A 487 -0.83 -18.23 11.97
N PHE A 488 -0.90 -17.27 11.06
CA PHE A 488 -0.47 -17.39 9.68
C PHE A 488 0.62 -16.37 9.39
N ASP A 489 1.79 -16.84 8.96
CA ASP A 489 2.85 -15.97 8.42
C ASP A 489 2.42 -15.49 7.03
N MET A 490 2.28 -14.18 6.87
CA MET A 490 1.81 -13.58 5.62
C MET A 490 2.94 -13.24 4.64
N ARG A 491 4.19 -13.60 4.93
CA ARG A 491 5.35 -13.40 4.04
C ARG A 491 5.49 -11.93 3.60
N SER A 492 5.50 -11.03 4.58
CA SER A 492 5.46 -9.57 4.36
C SER A 492 6.56 -9.07 3.41
N GLU A 493 7.73 -9.71 3.39
CA GLU A 493 8.83 -9.37 2.47
C GLU A 493 8.42 -9.39 1.00
N SER A 494 7.46 -10.26 0.62
CA SER A 494 6.98 -10.39 -0.76
C SER A 494 6.22 -9.16 -1.28
N PHE A 495 5.72 -8.29 -0.40
CA PHE A 495 4.93 -7.11 -0.80
C PHE A 495 5.32 -5.80 -0.09
N LEU A 496 6.06 -5.86 1.02
CA LEU A 496 6.66 -4.67 1.67
C LEU A 496 8.12 -4.44 1.24
N GLY A 497 8.80 -5.49 0.79
CA GLY A 497 10.25 -5.52 0.64
C GLY A 497 10.96 -5.74 1.98
N THR A 498 12.27 -5.48 2.02
CA THR A 498 13.09 -5.65 3.21
C THR A 498 12.87 -4.54 4.24
N GLY A 499 12.77 -4.93 5.51
CA GLY A 499 12.59 -4.01 6.63
C GLY A 499 12.25 -4.72 7.93
N PRO A 500 12.09 -3.98 9.04
CA PRO A 500 11.87 -4.56 10.36
C PRO A 500 10.43 -5.07 10.58
N PHE A 501 9.52 -4.89 9.62
CA PHE A 501 8.11 -5.18 9.81
C PHE A 501 7.72 -6.60 9.39
N VAL A 502 7.10 -7.31 10.32
CA VAL A 502 6.46 -8.60 10.08
C VAL A 502 4.94 -8.44 10.12
N ILE A 503 4.24 -9.22 9.30
CA ILE A 503 2.77 -9.24 9.27
C ILE A 503 2.28 -10.66 9.46
N TYR A 504 1.36 -10.82 10.40
CA TYR A 504 0.72 -12.09 10.72
C TYR A 504 -0.80 -11.98 10.64
N GLY A 505 -1.42 -13.01 10.10
CA GLY A 505 -2.85 -13.25 10.20
C GLY A 505 -3.13 -14.10 11.43
N VAL A 506 -4.20 -13.80 12.15
CA VAL A 506 -4.61 -14.53 13.35
C VAL A 506 -6.07 -14.92 13.23
N ARG A 507 -6.42 -16.13 13.63
CA ARG A 507 -7.81 -16.57 13.75
C ARG A 507 -8.05 -17.10 15.16
N LEU A 508 -9.15 -16.64 15.76
CA LEU A 508 -9.64 -17.14 17.05
C LEU A 508 -10.92 -17.94 16.81
N GLY A 509 -11.01 -19.13 17.40
CA GLY A 509 -12.21 -19.96 17.36
C GLY A 509 -12.34 -20.83 18.61
N GLU A 510 -13.54 -21.38 18.82
CA GLU A 510 -13.74 -22.42 19.83
C GLU A 510 -13.07 -23.73 19.37
N GLU A 511 -12.54 -24.52 20.29
CA GLU A 511 -12.10 -25.88 19.94
C GLU A 511 -13.33 -26.69 19.51
N ASP A 512 -13.37 -27.14 18.24
CA ASP A 512 -14.31 -28.17 17.82
C ASP A 512 -14.12 -29.37 18.76
N SER A 513 -15.18 -29.74 19.50
CA SER A 513 -15.16 -30.96 20.30
C SER A 513 -14.89 -32.15 19.37
N PRO A 514 -13.95 -33.05 19.74
CA PRO A 514 -13.49 -34.13 18.87
C PRO A 514 -14.59 -35.10 18.44
#